data_AF-A0A6C0HFZ4-F1
#
_entry.id   AF-A0A6C0HFZ4-F1
#
_cell.length_a   1.000
_cell.length_b   1.000
_cell.length_c   1.000
_cell.angle_alpha   90.00
_cell.angle_beta   90.00
_cell.angle_gamma   90.00
#
_symmetry.space_group_name_H-M   'P 1'
#
loop_
_entity.id
_entity.type
_entity.pdbx_description
1 polymer ?
#
loop_
_entity_poly.entity_id
_entity_poly.type
_entity_poly.pdbx_seq_one_letter_code
_entity_poly.pdbx_strand_id
1 'polypeptide(L)'
;MSIVVKTQDERLKESIRILSKLKELGVHVTDHSYKEISGRFNDWIKTGEEWSGTIEFPKYRRTANIHLPVKQGKYAKCDFLVWKD
;
A
#
# COMPACT_ATOMS: atom_id res chain seq x y z
N MET A 1 16.75 -6.66 -22.21
CA MET A 1 16.60 -5.59 -21.21
C MET A 1 16.49 -6.24 -19.85
N SER A 2 17.51 -6.08 -19.00
CA SER A 2 17.47 -6.59 -17.62
C SER A 2 16.44 -5.79 -16.83
N ILE A 3 15.42 -6.46 -16.30
CA ILE A 3 14.48 -5.84 -15.37
C ILE A 3 15.21 -5.58 -14.05
N VAL A 4 15.41 -4.31 -13.72
CA VAL A 4 15.94 -3.93 -12.41
C VAL A 4 14.80 -4.02 -11.41
N VAL A 5 14.90 -4.99 -10.51
CA VAL A 5 13.90 -5.25 -9.48
C VAL A 5 14.13 -4.31 -8.31
N LYS A 6 13.04 -3.79 -7.75
CA LYS A 6 13.08 -2.92 -6.58
C LYS A 6 13.65 -3.67 -5.37
N THR A 7 14.53 -3.03 -4.61
CA THR A 7 15.13 -3.67 -3.43
C THR A 7 14.15 -3.76 -2.27
N GLN A 8 14.39 -4.67 -1.31
CA GLN A 8 13.58 -4.78 -0.10
C GLN A 8 13.56 -3.46 0.71
N ASP A 9 14.68 -2.75 0.80
CA ASP A 9 14.78 -1.45 1.48
C ASP A 9 13.90 -0.38 0.81
N GLU A 10 13.91 -0.31 -0.53
CA GLU A 10 13.02 0.59 -1.27
C GLU A 10 11.55 0.26 -1.00
N ARG A 11 11.18 -1.03 -1.07
CA ARG A 11 9.81 -1.48 -0.77
C ARG A 11 9.39 -1.12 0.66
N LEU A 12 10.29 -1.29 1.63
CA LEU A 12 10.05 -0.93 3.02
C LEU A 12 9.82 0.58 3.19
N LYS A 13 10.70 1.42 2.63
CA LYS A 13 10.58 2.88 2.71
C LYS A 13 9.28 3.38 2.11
N GLU A 14 8.88 2.84 0.96
CA GLU A 14 7.62 3.20 0.32
C GLU A 14 6.40 2.75 1.13
N SER A 15 6.45 1.54 1.68
CA SER A 15 5.37 1.01 2.53
C SER A 15 5.18 1.88 3.78
N ILE A 16 6.28 2.26 4.46
CA ILE A 16 6.23 3.14 5.63
C ILE A 16 5.63 4.50 5.24
N ARG A 17 6.06 5.09 4.11
CA ARG A 17 5.52 6.38 3.64
C ARG A 17 4.02 6.32 3.40
N ILE A 18 3.51 5.23 2.83
CA ILE A 18 2.07 5.06 2.58
C ILE A 18 1.31 4.88 3.91
N LEU A 19 1.80 4.01 4.80
CA LEU A 19 1.17 3.78 6.10
C LEU A 19 1.14 5.05 6.96
N SER A 20 2.21 5.85 6.95
CA SER A 20 2.25 7.14 7.63
C SER A 20 1.19 8.09 7.09
N LYS A 21 1.03 8.20 5.76
CA LYS A 21 -0.03 9.02 5.17
C LYS A 21 -1.43 8.57 5.60
N LEU A 22 -1.69 7.26 5.69
CA LEU A 22 -2.97 6.76 6.18
C LEU A 22 -3.22 7.18 7.63
N LYS A 23 -2.19 7.15 8.49
CA LYS A 23 -2.30 7.66 9.87
C LYS A 23 -2.59 9.17 9.90
N GLU A 24 -1.92 9.95 9.06
CA GLU A 24 -2.17 11.40 8.92
C GLU A 24 -3.60 11.70 8.46
N LEU A 25 -4.19 10.81 7.66
CA LEU A 25 -5.59 10.87 7.23
C LEU A 25 -6.59 10.42 8.31
N GLY A 26 -6.13 10.08 9.51
CA GLY A 26 -6.96 9.66 10.64
C GLY A 26 -7.32 8.16 10.64
N VAL A 27 -6.66 7.35 9.82
CA VAL A 27 -6.83 5.89 9.83
C VAL A 27 -6.11 5.31 11.06
N HIS A 28 -6.86 4.62 11.91
CA HIS A 28 -6.31 4.07 13.15
C HIS A 28 -5.59 2.74 12.90
N VAL A 29 -4.46 2.51 13.57
CA VAL A 29 -3.64 1.29 13.38
C VAL A 29 -4.33 -0.01 13.81
N THR A 30 -5.34 0.12 14.68
CA THR A 30 -6.14 -1.02 15.14
C THR A 30 -7.26 -1.38 14.18
N ASP A 31 -7.52 -0.54 13.18
CA ASP A 31 -8.55 -0.77 12.17
C ASP A 31 -8.21 -2.01 11.33
N HIS A 32 -9.23 -2.82 11.03
CA HIS A 32 -9.02 -4.09 10.32
C HIS A 32 -8.46 -3.84 8.92
N SER A 33 -8.96 -2.82 8.22
CA SER A 33 -8.50 -2.43 6.89
C SER A 33 -7.06 -1.93 6.93
N TYR A 34 -6.64 -1.23 7.99
CA TYR A 34 -5.24 -0.83 8.17
C TYR A 34 -4.32 -2.06 8.35
N LYS A 35 -4.73 -3.03 9.17
CA LYS A 35 -3.98 -4.27 9.36
C LYS A 35 -3.88 -5.07 8.07
N GLU A 36 -4.93 -5.11 7.26
CA GLU A 36 -4.95 -5.77 5.96
C GLU A 36 -3.93 -5.14 4.99
N ILE A 37 -3.93 -3.81 4.85
CA ILE A 37 -2.91 -3.09 4.07
C ILE A 37 -1.51 -3.41 4.57
N SER A 38 -1.30 -3.35 5.88
CA SER A 38 0.01 -3.62 6.48
C SER A 38 0.47 -5.06 6.20
N GLY A 39 -0.45 -6.02 6.15
CA GLY A 39 -0.18 -7.39 5.75
C GLY A 39 0.28 -7.49 4.29
N ARG A 40 -0.41 -6.80 3.37
CA ARG A 40 -0.03 -6.75 1.95
C ARG A 40 1.32 -6.10 1.72
N PHE A 41 1.64 -5.03 2.45
CA PHE A 41 2.96 -4.42 2.38
C PHE A 41 4.06 -5.33 2.92
N ASN A 42 3.80 -6.03 4.03
CA ASN A 42 4.76 -6.99 4.57
C ASN A 42 5.05 -8.13 3.60
N ASP A 43 4.02 -8.64 2.93
CA ASP A 43 4.17 -9.63 1.86
C ASP A 43 5.02 -9.09 0.71
N TRP A 44 4.66 -7.93 0.16
CA TRP A 44 5.41 -7.27 -0.92
C TRP A 44 6.86 -6.99 -0.55
N ILE A 45 7.15 -6.55 0.68
CA ILE A 45 8.51 -6.32 1.15
C ILE A 45 9.34 -7.62 1.07
N LYS A 46 8.76 -8.74 1.52
CA LYS A 46 9.42 -10.05 1.58
C LYS A 46 9.56 -10.71 0.21
N THR A 47 8.48 -10.80 -0.55
CA THR A 47 8.43 -11.55 -1.82
C THR A 47 8.91 -10.70 -2.98
N GLY A 48 8.64 -9.40 -2.94
CA GLY A 48 8.83 -8.50 -4.08
C GLY A 48 7.82 -8.68 -5.21
N GLU A 49 6.81 -9.51 -5.01
CA GLU A 49 5.76 -9.79 -6.00
C GLU A 49 4.85 -8.59 -6.21
N GLU A 50 4.47 -8.34 -7.46
CA GLU A 50 3.55 -7.24 -7.73
C GLU A 50 2.18 -7.52 -7.12
N TRP A 51 1.59 -6.47 -6.56
CA TRP A 51 0.25 -6.57 -6.04
C TRP A 51 -0.52 -5.30 -6.33
N SER A 52 -1.71 -5.45 -6.86
CA SER A 52 -2.66 -4.36 -7.03
C SER A 52 -4.00 -4.80 -6.49
N GLY A 53 -4.65 -3.92 -5.74
CA GLY A 53 -5.92 -4.27 -5.12
C GLY A 53 -6.56 -3.08 -4.44
N THR A 54 -7.79 -3.29 -4.03
CA THR A 54 -8.61 -2.29 -3.35
C THR A 54 -8.96 -2.81 -1.98
N ILE A 55 -8.75 -1.99 -0.95
CA ILE A 55 -9.14 -2.30 0.42
C ILE A 55 -10.17 -1.29 0.87
N GLU A 56 -11.34 -1.77 1.26
CA GLU A 56 -12.42 -0.92 1.70
C GLU A 56 -12.18 -0.45 3.13
N PHE A 57 -12.52 0.80 3.40
CA PHE A 57 -12.51 1.42 4.72
C PHE A 57 -13.94 1.86 5.07
N PRO A 58 -14.82 0.92 5.49
CA PRO A 58 -16.24 1.19 5.74
C PRO A 58 -16.47 2.30 6.77
N LYS A 59 -15.66 2.31 7.83
CA LYS A 59 -15.68 3.33 8.88
C LYS A 59 -15.48 4.75 8.35
N TYR A 60 -14.76 4.88 7.24
CA TYR A 60 -14.40 6.14 6.62
C TYR A 60 -15.17 6.42 5.34
N ARG A 61 -16.05 5.49 4.89
CA ARG A 61 -16.72 5.52 3.57
C ARG A 61 -15.73 5.78 2.42
N ARG A 62 -14.57 5.13 2.51
CA ARG A 62 -13.46 5.31 1.57
C ARG A 62 -12.92 3.96 1.11
N THR A 63 -12.20 3.97 0.00
CA THR A 63 -11.50 2.81 -0.55
C THR A 63 -10.05 3.19 -0.79
N ALA A 64 -9.13 2.36 -0.33
CA ALA A 64 -7.71 2.47 -0.61
C ALA A 64 -7.39 1.63 -1.86
N ASN A 65 -7.10 2.30 -2.97
CA ASN A 65 -6.61 1.66 -4.19
C ASN A 65 -5.08 1.61 -4.13
N ILE A 66 -4.54 0.40 -4.05
CA ILE A 66 -3.12 0.17 -3.80
C ILE A 66 -2.49 -0.46 -5.02
N HIS A 67 -1.31 0.02 -5.38
CA HIS A 67 -0.50 -0.51 -6.46
C HIS A 67 0.96 -0.64 -6.00
N LEU A 68 1.46 -1.88 -5.95
CA LEU A 68 2.79 -2.27 -5.49
C LEU A 68 3.59 -2.83 -6.67
N PRO A 69 4.51 -2.05 -7.26
CA PRO A 69 5.25 -2.48 -8.44
C PRO A 69 6.50 -3.31 -8.10
N VAL A 70 6.85 -4.26 -8.97
CA VAL A 70 8.12 -5.02 -8.90
C VAL A 70 9.31 -4.19 -9.39
N LYS A 71 9.12 -3.39 -10.44
CA LYS A 71 10.21 -2.70 -11.14
C LYS A 71 10.72 -1.48 -10.38
N GLN A 72 12.03 -1.32 -10.33
CA GLN A 72 12.68 -0.10 -9.88
C GLN A 72 12.27 1.09 -10.79
N GLY A 73 12.15 2.29 -10.22
CA GLY A 73 11.68 3.49 -10.91
C GLY A 73 10.15 3.65 -11.00
N LYS A 74 9.37 2.60 -10.69
CA LYS A 74 7.94 2.72 -10.41
C LYS A 74 7.71 2.92 -8.91
N TYR A 75 6.84 3.85 -8.56
CA TYR A 75 6.53 4.14 -7.15
C TYR A 75 5.27 3.38 -6.72
N ALA A 76 5.29 2.87 -5.50
CA ALA A 76 4.10 2.35 -4.86
C ALA A 76 3.10 3.48 -4.61
N LYS A 77 1.82 3.19 -4.82
CA LYS A 77 0.74 4.16 -4.66
C LYS A 77 -0.37 3.57 -3.79
N CYS A 78 -1.02 4.47 -3.07
CA CYS A 78 -2.23 4.21 -2.33
C CYS A 78 -3.12 5.45 -2.47
N ASP A 79 -4.14 5.33 -3.30
CA ASP A 79 -5.13 6.38 -3.53
C ASP A 79 -6.30 6.13 -2.60
N PHE A 80 -6.49 7.01 -1.61
CA PHE A 80 -7.55 6.91 -0.62
C PHE A 80 -8.76 7.72 -1.07
N LEU A 81 -9.64 7.06 -1.83
CA LEU A 81 -10.76 7.68 -2.52
C LEU A 81 -12.05 7.53 -1.71
N VAL A 82 -12.98 8.48 -1.86
CA VAL A 82 -14.35 8.32 -1.35
C VAL A 82 -15.05 7.24 -2.17
N TRP A 83 -15.93 6.46 -1.54
CA TRP A 83 -16.81 5.56 -2.29
C TRP A 83 -17.52 6.34 -3.39
N LYS A 84 -17.43 5.85 -4.63
CA LYS A 84 -18.34 6.29 -5.67
C LYS A 84 -19.66 5.57 -5.39
N ASP A 85 -20.64 6.33 -4.92
CA ASP A 85 -22.06 5.98 -4.98
C ASP A 85 -22.48 5.68 -6.42
#